data_AF-A0AAQ3TDX0-F1
#
_entry.id   AF-A0AAQ3TDX0-F1
#
_cell.length_a   1.000
_cell.length_b   1.000
_cell.length_c   1.000
_cell.angle_alpha   90.00
_cell.angle_beta   90.00
_cell.angle_gamma   90.00
#
_symmetry.space_group_name_H-M   'P 1'
#
loop_
_entity.id
_entity.type
_entity.pdbx_description
1 polymer ?
#
loop_
_entity_poly.entity_id
_entity_poly.type
_entity_poly.pdbx_seq_one_letter_code
_entity_poly.pdbx_strand_id
1 'polypeptide(L)'
;MNMIFLLYLVVFLRQFQTFEDKSAAISADNGVNQQLADMIEHWYLPGMKLGVAKPEYKTIIESKLGITCMHNEAVMEAMWGIEQLMHILVPDEKAELTKEDRLPMSQGLQMLLSRYGFDVELEMINKRIIVTAQTLCACEVVEHEFLRPLRNDALILKAISGINCEHWDALKLATALMMFSSFREEIDSYEVLTQDELSKLKIVAHKYKDIAFKCNCLMYKKLASAYKIKLAKKKLLGSLVKKARKAEVRKKGKLHGDPQSQIPQEHVQGELQRDSEQLPQEHVKDKLQETRSKFLKSMSLLISAL
;
A
#
# COMPACT_ATOMS: atom_id res chain seq x y z
N MET A 1 -16.94 -1.60 -1.82
CA MET A 1 -15.73 -1.42 -2.66
C MET A 1 -14.77 -0.58 -1.83
N ASN A 2 -13.69 -1.18 -1.30
CA ASN A 2 -12.93 -0.61 -0.18
C ASN A 2 -11.94 0.48 -0.66
N MET A 3 -12.10 1.69 -0.12
CA MET A 3 -11.49 2.95 -0.57
C MET A 3 -9.95 2.98 -0.55
N ILE A 4 -9.30 2.05 0.16
CA ILE A 4 -7.84 1.90 0.26
C ILE A 4 -7.21 1.36 -1.03
N PHE A 5 -7.97 0.55 -1.78
CA PHE A 5 -7.46 -0.17 -2.94
C PHE A 5 -6.89 0.76 -4.02
N LEU A 6 -7.15 2.07 -3.92
CA LEU A 6 -6.96 3.01 -5.00
C LEU A 6 -5.77 3.96 -4.82
N LEU A 7 -5.22 4.16 -3.61
CA LEU A 7 -4.20 5.22 -3.46
C LEU A 7 -2.87 4.94 -4.17
N TYR A 8 -2.48 3.68 -4.36
CA TYR A 8 -1.29 3.33 -5.15
C TYR A 8 -1.58 3.05 -6.64
N LEU A 9 -2.86 2.99 -7.04
CA LEU A 9 -3.28 2.65 -8.41
C LEU A 9 -4.03 3.78 -9.13
N VAL A 10 -4.42 4.85 -8.44
CA VAL A 10 -5.35 5.87 -8.96
C VAL A 10 -4.80 7.30 -8.87
N VAL A 11 -3.72 7.53 -8.12
CA VAL A 11 -3.11 8.87 -8.02
C VAL A 11 -1.82 8.93 -8.83
N PHE A 12 -1.82 9.79 -9.84
CA PHE A 12 -0.63 10.14 -10.62
C PHE A 12 -0.34 11.62 -10.43
N LEU A 13 0.90 11.95 -10.10
CA LEU A 13 1.34 13.34 -10.06
C LEU A 13 1.29 13.90 -11.49
N ARG A 14 0.48 14.95 -11.70
CA ARG A 14 0.41 15.68 -12.97
C ARG A 14 1.40 16.83 -13.02
N GLN A 15 1.39 17.66 -11.96
CA GLN A 15 2.29 18.79 -11.81
C GLN A 15 2.48 19.09 -10.33
N PHE A 16 3.66 19.59 -9.98
CA PHE A 16 4.01 20.07 -8.65
C PHE A 16 4.60 21.47 -8.76
N GLN A 17 4.30 22.33 -7.78
CA GLN A 17 4.78 23.69 -7.74
C GLN A 17 4.96 24.16 -6.30
N THR A 18 6.04 24.88 -6.05
CA THR A 18 6.36 25.46 -4.74
C THR A 18 5.91 26.91 -4.67
N PHE A 19 5.35 27.30 -3.53
CA PHE A 19 5.00 28.68 -3.21
C PHE A 19 5.72 29.09 -1.93
N GLU A 20 6.10 30.36 -1.80
CA GLU A 20 6.77 30.88 -0.60
C GLU A 20 5.92 30.68 0.66
N ASP A 21 4.63 30.98 0.54
CA ASP A 21 3.65 30.71 1.58
C ASP A 21 2.27 30.36 0.98
N LYS A 22 1.40 29.79 1.82
CA LYS A 22 0.06 29.34 1.40
C LYS A 22 -0.84 30.51 0.99
N SER A 23 -0.74 31.66 1.66
CA SER A 23 -1.56 32.85 1.40
C SER A 23 -1.18 33.55 0.09
N ALA A 24 0.07 33.44 -0.35
CA ALA A 24 0.54 33.94 -1.63
C ALA A 24 -0.02 33.13 -2.82
N ALA A 25 -0.36 31.85 -2.59
CA ALA A 25 -0.98 30.99 -3.59
C ALA A 25 -2.50 31.15 -3.62
N ILE A 26 -3.14 31.16 -2.44
CA ILE A 26 -4.60 31.21 -2.33
C ILE A 26 -5.06 31.87 -1.02
N SER A 27 -5.93 32.87 -1.12
CA SER A 27 -6.52 33.56 0.03
C SER A 27 -7.92 34.09 -0.27
N ALA A 28 -8.67 34.44 0.79
CA ALA A 28 -9.99 35.05 0.63
C ALA A 28 -9.91 36.42 -0.07
N ASP A 29 -8.87 37.20 0.24
CA ASP A 29 -8.71 38.57 -0.27
C ASP A 29 -8.22 38.59 -1.72
N ASN A 30 -7.21 37.77 -2.03
CA ASN A 30 -6.52 37.78 -3.32
C ASN A 30 -7.05 36.70 -4.28
N GLY A 31 -7.90 35.79 -3.81
CA GLY A 31 -8.40 34.68 -4.61
C GLY A 31 -7.33 33.62 -4.90
N VAL A 32 -7.30 33.12 -6.12
CA VAL A 32 -6.27 32.20 -6.62
C VAL A 32 -5.21 33.02 -7.37
N ASN A 33 -3.94 32.87 -7.03
CA ASN A 33 -2.89 33.58 -7.75
C ASN A 33 -2.76 33.07 -9.20
N GLN A 34 -2.20 33.88 -10.09
CA GLN A 34 -2.12 33.55 -11.52
C GLN A 34 -1.38 32.23 -11.77
N GLN A 35 -0.28 32.02 -11.05
CA GLN A 35 0.55 30.83 -11.20
C GLN A 35 -0.21 29.52 -10.86
N LEU A 36 -0.99 29.51 -9.77
CA LEU A 36 -1.83 28.38 -9.39
C LEU A 36 -3.04 28.24 -10.33
N ALA A 37 -3.62 29.35 -10.78
CA ALA A 37 -4.72 29.36 -11.76
C ALA A 37 -4.28 28.71 -13.08
N ASP A 38 -3.15 29.14 -13.64
CA ASP A 38 -2.58 28.61 -14.87
C ASP A 38 -2.31 27.11 -14.76
N MET A 39 -1.77 26.66 -13.62
CA MET A 39 -1.53 25.23 -13.37
C MET A 39 -2.84 24.44 -13.34
N ILE A 40 -3.87 24.94 -12.65
CA ILE A 40 -5.16 24.25 -12.57
C ILE A 40 -5.81 24.19 -13.95
N GLU A 41 -5.87 25.32 -14.66
CA GLU A 41 -6.50 25.43 -15.98
C GLU A 41 -5.80 24.58 -17.03
N HIS A 42 -4.47 24.46 -16.97
CA HIS A 42 -3.70 23.62 -17.90
C HIS A 42 -4.11 22.14 -17.86
N TRP A 43 -4.46 21.63 -16.67
CA TRP A 43 -4.84 20.22 -16.49
C TRP A 43 -6.35 19.99 -16.39
N TYR A 44 -7.15 21.05 -16.27
CA TYR A 44 -8.58 20.94 -16.15
C TYR A 44 -9.24 20.74 -17.52
N LEU A 45 -10.08 19.70 -17.64
CA LEU A 45 -10.91 19.47 -18.81
C LEU A 45 -12.40 19.68 -18.47
N PRO A 46 -13.22 20.19 -19.41
CA PRO A 46 -14.65 20.36 -19.19
C PRO A 46 -15.31 19.06 -18.71
N GLY A 47 -16.13 19.18 -17.65
CA GLY A 47 -16.83 18.04 -17.03
C GLY A 47 -16.04 17.35 -15.90
N MET A 48 -14.76 17.70 -15.69
CA MET A 48 -14.00 17.23 -14.53
C MET A 48 -14.44 17.96 -13.24
N LYS A 49 -14.21 17.30 -12.11
CA LYS A 49 -14.35 17.90 -10.78
C LYS A 49 -13.00 17.91 -10.07
N LEU A 50 -12.60 19.05 -9.53
CA LEU A 50 -11.34 19.19 -8.81
C LEU A 50 -11.52 18.83 -7.33
N GLY A 51 -10.78 17.84 -6.83
CA GLY A 51 -10.78 17.51 -5.40
C GLY A 51 -9.93 18.51 -4.61
N VAL A 52 -10.51 19.15 -3.59
CA VAL A 52 -9.84 20.18 -2.78
C VAL A 52 -9.85 19.81 -1.30
N ALA A 53 -8.68 19.88 -0.65
CA ALA A 53 -8.50 19.47 0.74
C ALA A 53 -9.17 20.40 1.77
N LYS A 54 -9.38 21.67 1.44
CA LYS A 54 -10.02 22.65 2.32
C LYS A 54 -11.32 23.20 1.72
N PRO A 55 -12.40 23.31 2.52
CA PRO A 55 -13.66 23.85 2.03
C PRO A 55 -13.56 25.33 1.65
N GLU A 56 -12.70 26.11 2.31
CA GLU A 56 -12.50 27.52 1.97
C GLU A 56 -11.86 27.67 0.59
N TYR A 57 -10.87 26.83 0.28
CA TYR A 57 -10.20 26.83 -1.03
C TYR A 57 -11.13 26.38 -2.15
N LYS A 58 -12.03 25.43 -1.86
CA LYS A 58 -13.09 25.06 -2.81
C LYS A 58 -13.92 26.28 -3.22
N THR A 59 -14.41 27.07 -2.26
CA THR A 59 -15.23 28.26 -2.55
C THR A 59 -14.45 29.31 -3.34
N ILE A 60 -13.18 29.53 -2.99
CA ILE A 60 -12.32 30.49 -3.69
C ILE A 60 -12.08 30.06 -5.14
N ILE A 61 -11.73 28.79 -5.38
CA ILE A 61 -11.47 28.26 -6.73
C ILE A 61 -12.75 28.28 -7.57
N GLU A 62 -13.88 27.84 -7.03
CA GLU A 62 -15.18 27.85 -7.73
C GLU A 62 -15.59 29.27 -8.14
N SER A 63 -15.44 30.26 -7.25
CA SER A 63 -15.80 31.64 -7.53
C SER A 63 -14.87 32.35 -8.50
N LYS A 64 -13.56 32.05 -8.47
CA LYS A 64 -12.55 32.73 -9.29
C LYS A 64 -12.33 32.09 -10.65
N LEU A 65 -12.33 30.76 -10.74
CA LEU A 65 -12.01 30.03 -11.96
C LEU A 65 -13.23 29.40 -12.63
N GLY A 66 -14.41 29.40 -11.98
CA GLY A 66 -15.62 28.76 -12.51
C GLY A 66 -15.53 27.23 -12.62
N ILE A 67 -14.55 26.61 -11.95
CA ILE A 67 -14.29 25.17 -11.98
C ILE A 67 -15.08 24.48 -10.87
N THR A 68 -15.80 23.40 -11.23
CA THR A 68 -16.52 22.59 -10.23
C THR A 68 -15.55 21.85 -9.30
N CYS A 69 -15.69 22.04 -7.99
CA CYS A 69 -14.84 21.41 -6.98
C CYS A 69 -15.60 20.41 -6.11
N MET A 70 -14.86 19.46 -5.54
CA MET A 70 -15.34 18.46 -4.59
C MET A 70 -14.56 18.54 -3.29
N HIS A 71 -15.30 18.56 -2.18
CA HIS A 71 -14.77 18.43 -0.84
C HIS A 71 -15.73 17.50 -0.07
N ASN A 72 -15.36 16.24 0.05
CA ASN A 72 -16.15 15.19 0.69
C ASN A 72 -15.22 14.15 1.33
N GLU A 73 -15.79 13.15 2.01
CA GLU A 73 -15.02 12.11 2.70
C GLU A 73 -14.03 11.38 1.78
N ALA A 74 -14.41 11.10 0.53
CA ALA A 74 -13.52 10.45 -0.43
C ALA A 74 -12.32 11.32 -0.81
N VAL A 75 -12.52 12.64 -0.98
CA VAL A 75 -11.42 13.59 -1.20
C VAL A 75 -10.52 13.66 0.03
N MET A 76 -11.07 13.71 1.23
CA MET A 76 -10.28 13.75 2.46
C MET A 76 -9.44 12.49 2.65
N GLU A 77 -10.01 11.31 2.39
CA GLU A 77 -9.27 10.05 2.41
C GLU A 77 -8.13 10.05 1.39
N ALA A 78 -8.39 10.53 0.17
CA ALA A 78 -7.37 10.62 -0.88
C ALA A 78 -6.25 11.58 -0.50
N MET A 79 -6.57 12.76 0.05
CA MET A 79 -5.59 13.76 0.50
C MET A 79 -4.72 13.21 1.64
N TRP A 80 -5.33 12.55 2.63
CA TRP A 80 -4.58 11.86 3.69
C TRP A 80 -3.58 10.84 3.13
N GLY A 81 -4.01 10.06 2.12
CA GLY A 81 -3.12 9.10 1.48
C GLY A 81 -1.99 9.74 0.67
N ILE A 82 -2.27 10.84 -0.04
CA ILE A 82 -1.26 11.63 -0.77
C ILE A 82 -0.22 12.16 0.22
N GLU A 83 -0.66 12.70 1.36
CA GLU A 83 0.22 13.17 2.44
C GLU A 83 1.17 12.05 2.90
N GLN A 84 0.67 10.84 3.16
CA GLN A 84 1.50 9.68 3.53
C GLN A 84 2.51 9.27 2.44
N LEU A 85 2.23 9.60 1.17
CA LEU A 85 3.05 9.27 0.01
C LEU A 85 3.93 10.44 -0.48
N MET A 86 3.95 11.59 0.22
CA MET A 86 4.62 12.78 -0.33
C MET A 86 6.09 12.57 -0.67
N HIS A 87 6.84 11.91 0.20
CA HIS A 87 8.23 11.54 -0.04
C HIS A 87 8.48 10.68 -1.30
N ILE A 88 7.43 10.09 -1.88
CA ILE A 88 7.48 9.33 -3.13
C ILE A 88 7.01 10.19 -4.29
N LEU A 89 5.89 10.91 -4.12
CA LEU A 89 5.28 11.71 -5.17
C LEU A 89 6.13 12.94 -5.49
N VAL A 90 6.70 13.58 -4.47
CA VAL A 90 7.52 14.79 -4.58
C VAL A 90 8.78 14.58 -3.74
N PRO A 91 9.84 13.93 -4.28
CA PRO A 91 11.05 13.62 -3.53
C PRO A 91 11.80 14.86 -3.00
N ASP A 92 11.63 16.01 -3.65
CA ASP A 92 12.25 17.28 -3.26
C ASP A 92 11.53 17.94 -2.07
N GLU A 93 10.33 17.47 -1.71
CA GLU A 93 9.59 17.90 -0.53
C GLU A 93 10.26 17.33 0.72
N LYS A 94 10.79 18.22 1.56
CA LYS A 94 11.54 17.87 2.77
C LYS A 94 10.68 17.89 4.03
N ALA A 95 9.43 18.35 3.94
CA ALA A 95 8.52 18.38 5.07
C ALA A 95 8.27 16.96 5.59
N GLU A 96 8.68 16.73 6.84
CA GLU A 96 8.29 15.51 7.56
C GLU A 96 6.89 15.68 8.11
N LEU A 97 6.03 14.68 7.88
CA LEU A 97 4.72 14.63 8.53
C LEU A 97 4.89 14.61 10.05
N THR A 98 4.25 15.57 10.72
CA THR A 98 4.15 15.59 12.17
C THR A 98 3.26 14.44 12.66
N LYS A 99 3.09 14.31 13.98
CA LYS A 99 2.12 13.35 14.53
C LYS A 99 0.69 13.80 14.28
N GLU A 100 0.44 15.10 14.30
CA GLU A 100 -0.87 15.69 14.05
C GLU A 100 -1.30 15.49 12.59
N ASP A 101 -0.39 15.62 11.63
CA ASP A 101 -0.67 15.37 10.19
C ASP A 101 -1.01 13.90 9.88
N ARG A 102 -0.81 12.99 10.84
CA ARG A 102 -1.21 11.58 10.69
C ARG A 102 -2.62 11.32 11.18
N LEU A 103 -3.28 12.32 11.76
CA LEU A 103 -4.62 12.25 12.33
C LEU A 103 -5.57 13.10 11.48
N PRO A 104 -6.76 12.59 11.13
CA PRO A 104 -7.39 11.34 11.58
C PRO A 104 -6.87 10.07 10.89
N MET A 105 -7.14 8.89 11.47
CA MET A 105 -6.85 7.62 10.81
C MET A 105 -7.72 7.49 9.57
N SER A 106 -7.10 7.22 8.42
CA SER A 106 -7.81 6.86 7.20
C SER A 106 -8.79 5.71 7.48
N GLN A 107 -10.06 5.89 7.10
CA GLN A 107 -11.10 4.88 7.27
C GLN A 107 -10.70 3.60 6.56
N GLY A 108 -10.09 3.78 5.39
CA GLY A 108 -9.47 2.73 4.67
C GLY A 108 -8.45 1.98 5.53
N LEU A 109 -7.36 2.62 5.95
CA LEU A 109 -6.32 1.96 6.74
C LEU A 109 -6.91 1.15 7.90
N GLN A 110 -7.91 1.70 8.60
CA GLN A 110 -8.66 0.99 9.64
C GLN A 110 -9.30 -0.31 9.11
N MET A 111 -10.10 -0.24 8.04
CA MET A 111 -10.71 -1.42 7.42
C MET A 111 -9.70 -2.49 7.01
N LEU A 112 -8.53 -2.10 6.48
CA LEU A 112 -7.47 -3.05 6.14
C LEU A 112 -6.91 -3.72 7.40
N LEU A 113 -6.55 -2.93 8.42
CA LEU A 113 -6.04 -3.47 9.68
C LEU A 113 -7.04 -4.45 10.30
N SER A 114 -8.32 -4.08 10.36
CA SER A 114 -9.40 -4.94 10.86
C SER A 114 -9.54 -6.23 10.04
N ARG A 115 -9.43 -6.18 8.71
CA ARG A 115 -9.48 -7.38 7.84
C ARG A 115 -8.35 -8.36 8.15
N TYR A 116 -7.19 -7.87 8.56
CA TYR A 116 -6.07 -8.70 8.99
C TYR A 116 -6.16 -9.15 10.46
N GLY A 117 -7.25 -8.80 11.16
CA GLY A 117 -7.48 -9.15 12.56
C GLY A 117 -6.78 -8.23 13.56
N PHE A 118 -6.40 -7.01 13.13
CA PHE A 118 -5.75 -6.03 14.00
C PHE A 118 -6.71 -4.90 14.34
N ASP A 119 -7.07 -4.83 15.61
CA ASP A 119 -7.75 -3.67 16.19
C ASP A 119 -6.71 -2.67 16.71
N VAL A 120 -6.72 -1.46 16.15
CA VAL A 120 -5.66 -0.46 16.35
C VAL A 120 -6.29 0.90 16.61
N GLU A 121 -6.00 1.47 17.79
CA GLU A 121 -6.38 2.83 18.15
C GLU A 121 -5.53 3.86 17.39
N LEU A 122 -6.03 5.09 17.28
CA LEU A 122 -5.39 6.21 16.59
C LEU A 122 -3.96 6.45 17.08
N GLU A 123 -3.77 6.45 18.40
CA GLU A 123 -2.53 6.75 19.10
C GLU A 123 -1.45 5.69 18.86
N MET A 124 -1.86 4.49 18.43
CA MET A 124 -0.94 3.39 18.11
C MET A 124 -0.34 3.52 16.71
N ILE A 125 -0.98 4.27 15.81
CA ILE A 125 -0.56 4.39 14.42
C ILE A 125 0.77 5.14 14.32
N ASN A 126 1.68 4.55 13.55
CA ASN A 126 2.97 5.15 13.24
C ASN A 126 3.39 4.78 11.82
N LYS A 127 4.40 5.49 11.29
CA LYS A 127 4.92 5.30 9.92
C LYS A 127 5.22 3.85 9.58
N ARG A 128 5.73 3.04 10.52
CA ARG A 128 6.03 1.62 10.26
C ARG A 128 4.77 0.77 10.10
N ILE A 129 3.71 1.03 10.87
CA ILE A 129 2.42 0.35 10.72
C ILE A 129 1.82 0.70 9.36
N ILE A 130 1.79 1.99 9.01
CA ILE A 130 1.26 2.49 7.73
C ILE A 130 1.98 1.81 6.54
N VAL A 131 3.31 1.89 6.48
CA VAL A 131 4.10 1.30 5.38
C VAL A 131 3.93 -0.22 5.30
N THR A 132 3.82 -0.90 6.44
CA THR A 132 3.60 -2.35 6.47
C THR A 132 2.21 -2.71 5.94
N ALA A 133 1.18 -1.97 6.35
CA ALA A 133 -0.19 -2.14 5.87
C ALA A 133 -0.30 -1.83 4.37
N GLN A 134 0.31 -0.75 3.88
CA GLN A 134 0.39 -0.43 2.45
C GLN A 134 1.02 -1.57 1.66
N THR A 135 2.09 -2.19 2.16
CA THR A 135 2.73 -3.34 1.51
C THR A 135 1.79 -4.54 1.44
N LEU A 136 0.99 -4.79 2.48
CA LEU A 136 -0.05 -5.85 2.47
C LEU A 136 -1.12 -5.56 1.41
N CYS A 137 -1.60 -4.31 1.34
CA CYS A 137 -2.56 -3.90 0.32
C CYS A 137 -2.01 -4.11 -1.10
N ALA A 138 -0.76 -3.74 -1.36
CA ALA A 138 -0.11 -3.98 -2.65
C ALA A 138 -0.06 -5.48 -3.01
N CYS A 139 0.10 -6.37 -2.03
CA CYS A 139 0.04 -7.82 -2.27
C CYS A 139 -1.39 -8.27 -2.67
N GLU A 140 -2.44 -7.69 -2.07
CA GLU A 140 -3.83 -7.98 -2.44
C GLU A 140 -4.18 -7.49 -3.86
N VAL A 141 -3.59 -6.36 -4.28
CA VAL A 141 -3.74 -5.85 -5.65
C VAL A 141 -3.20 -6.84 -6.66
N VAL A 142 -1.97 -7.32 -6.45
CA VAL A 142 -1.35 -8.34 -7.31
C VAL A 142 -2.22 -9.60 -7.38
N GLU A 143 -2.75 -10.04 -6.23
CA GLU A 143 -3.65 -11.19 -6.15
C GLU A 143 -4.93 -10.98 -6.98
N HIS A 144 -5.55 -9.81 -6.87
CA HIS A 144 -6.77 -9.45 -7.59
C HIS A 144 -6.55 -9.27 -9.10
N GLU A 145 -5.44 -8.65 -9.49
CA GLU A 145 -5.05 -8.42 -10.91
C GLU A 145 -4.98 -9.75 -11.68
N PHE A 146 -4.33 -10.75 -11.10
CA PHE A 146 -4.14 -12.05 -11.76
C PHE A 146 -5.31 -13.02 -11.57
N LEU A 147 -6.21 -12.78 -10.61
CA LEU A 147 -7.30 -13.71 -10.33
C LEU A 147 -8.23 -13.91 -11.54
N ARG A 148 -8.63 -12.84 -12.23
CA ARG A 148 -9.53 -12.94 -13.39
C ARG A 148 -8.92 -13.75 -14.55
N PRO A 149 -7.69 -13.44 -15.03
CA PRO A 149 -7.01 -14.29 -16.01
C PRO A 149 -6.92 -15.75 -15.58
N LEU A 150 -6.49 -16.00 -14.34
CA LEU A 150 -6.33 -17.36 -13.82
C LEU A 150 -7.66 -18.13 -13.72
N ARG A 151 -8.78 -17.44 -13.47
CA ARG A 151 -10.11 -18.07 -13.46
C ARG A 151 -10.52 -18.59 -14.83
N ASN A 152 -10.16 -17.90 -15.90
CA ASN A 152 -10.43 -18.39 -17.25
C ASN A 152 -9.62 -19.66 -17.54
N ASP A 153 -8.34 -19.67 -17.18
CA ASP A 153 -7.47 -20.85 -17.31
C ASP A 153 -7.94 -22.02 -16.42
N ALA A 154 -8.52 -21.70 -15.26
CA ALA A 154 -9.10 -22.67 -14.34
C ALA A 154 -10.27 -23.46 -14.95
N LEU A 155 -10.98 -22.90 -15.93
CA LEU A 155 -12.04 -23.64 -16.64
C LEU A 155 -11.45 -24.78 -17.47
N ILE A 156 -10.31 -24.53 -18.13
CA ILE A 156 -9.55 -25.54 -18.86
C ILE A 156 -9.00 -26.58 -17.88
N LEU A 157 -8.48 -26.11 -16.73
CA LEU A 157 -8.02 -26.97 -15.64
C LEU A 157 -9.10 -27.97 -15.23
N LYS A 158 -10.30 -27.46 -14.92
CA LYS A 158 -11.45 -28.25 -14.50
C LYS A 158 -11.90 -29.23 -15.58
N ALA A 159 -11.96 -28.80 -16.84
CA ALA A 159 -12.37 -29.64 -17.97
C ALA A 159 -11.44 -30.84 -18.19
N ILE A 160 -10.13 -30.66 -18.05
CA ILE A 160 -9.14 -31.71 -18.33
C ILE A 160 -8.88 -32.60 -17.09
N SER A 161 -8.79 -31.99 -15.89
CA SER A 161 -8.44 -32.70 -14.65
C SER A 161 -9.63 -33.19 -13.83
N GLY A 162 -10.82 -32.64 -14.06
CA GLY A 162 -12.00 -32.88 -13.21
C GLY A 162 -11.92 -32.20 -11.83
N ILE A 163 -10.86 -31.45 -11.53
CA ILE A 163 -10.68 -30.79 -10.23
C ILE A 163 -11.60 -29.57 -10.14
N ASN A 164 -12.40 -29.50 -9.07
CA ASN A 164 -13.19 -28.31 -8.79
C ASN A 164 -12.32 -27.22 -8.16
N CYS A 165 -11.95 -26.23 -8.97
CA CYS A 165 -11.09 -25.12 -8.57
C CYS A 165 -11.85 -23.80 -8.32
N GLU A 166 -13.18 -23.80 -8.28
CA GLU A 166 -14.01 -22.59 -8.16
C GLU A 166 -13.69 -21.75 -6.90
N HIS A 167 -13.31 -22.40 -5.80
CA HIS A 167 -12.98 -21.74 -4.54
C HIS A 167 -11.48 -21.49 -4.34
N TRP A 168 -10.63 -21.86 -5.29
CA TRP A 168 -9.19 -21.68 -5.15
C TRP A 168 -8.79 -20.20 -5.25
N ASP A 169 -7.84 -19.76 -4.44
CA ASP A 169 -7.26 -18.43 -4.57
C ASP A 169 -6.32 -18.33 -5.80
N ALA A 170 -5.87 -17.11 -6.11
CA ALA A 170 -5.02 -16.87 -7.28
C ALA A 170 -3.69 -17.64 -7.19
N LEU A 171 -3.09 -17.73 -6.00
CA LEU A 171 -1.82 -18.45 -5.83
C LEU A 171 -1.99 -19.95 -6.09
N LYS A 172 -3.07 -20.54 -5.58
CA LYS A 172 -3.39 -21.96 -5.78
C LYS A 172 -3.67 -22.30 -7.22
N LEU A 173 -4.43 -21.45 -7.92
CA LEU A 173 -4.64 -21.57 -9.37
C LEU A 173 -3.32 -21.48 -10.14
N ALA A 174 -2.51 -20.45 -9.88
CA ALA A 174 -1.23 -20.26 -10.54
C ALA A 174 -0.26 -21.42 -10.28
N THR A 175 -0.25 -21.96 -9.05
CA THR A 175 0.58 -23.11 -8.67
C THR A 175 0.17 -24.36 -9.44
N ALA A 176 -1.13 -24.65 -9.56
CA ALA A 176 -1.61 -25.78 -10.34
C ALA A 176 -1.31 -25.63 -11.83
N LEU A 177 -1.50 -24.45 -12.40
CA LEU A 177 -1.16 -24.19 -13.80
C LEU A 177 0.35 -24.31 -14.06
N MET A 178 1.18 -23.94 -13.08
CA MET A 178 2.63 -24.12 -13.16
C MET A 178 3.09 -25.57 -13.19
N MET A 179 2.34 -26.50 -12.61
CA MET A 179 2.68 -27.92 -12.65
C MET A 179 2.78 -28.48 -14.08
N PHE A 180 2.14 -27.81 -15.05
CA PHE A 180 2.11 -28.20 -16.45
C PHE A 180 3.16 -27.52 -17.32
N SER A 181 3.73 -26.42 -16.85
CA SER A 181 4.75 -25.69 -17.58
C SER A 181 6.05 -26.50 -17.63
N SER A 182 6.65 -26.61 -18.82
CA SER A 182 7.98 -27.23 -19.03
C SER A 182 9.09 -26.56 -18.20
N PHE A 183 8.84 -25.34 -17.71
CA PHE A 183 9.65 -24.61 -16.74
C PHE A 183 9.28 -25.05 -15.32
N ARG A 184 9.67 -26.27 -14.98
CA ARG A 184 9.62 -26.81 -13.61
C ARG A 184 10.76 -26.23 -12.77
N GLU A 185 10.93 -24.91 -12.80
CA GLU A 185 11.71 -24.24 -11.74
C GLU A 185 11.01 -24.56 -10.42
N GLU A 186 11.80 -24.94 -9.41
CA GLU A 186 11.34 -25.40 -8.10
C GLU A 186 10.18 -24.53 -7.61
N ILE A 187 8.97 -25.11 -7.65
CA ILE A 187 7.81 -24.51 -7.00
C ILE A 187 8.22 -24.46 -5.54
N ASP A 188 8.51 -23.25 -5.04
CA ASP A 188 8.74 -23.02 -3.62
C ASP A 188 7.64 -23.77 -2.87
N SER A 189 8.03 -24.66 -1.96
CA SER A 189 7.14 -25.63 -1.32
C SER A 189 6.18 -24.92 -0.36
N TYR A 190 5.22 -24.20 -0.90
CA TYR A 190 4.00 -23.91 -0.18
C TYR A 190 3.12 -25.14 -0.33
N GLU A 191 2.65 -25.70 0.76
CA GLU A 191 1.61 -26.72 0.78
C GLU A 191 0.26 -26.12 0.34
N VAL A 192 0.24 -25.53 -0.86
CA VAL A 192 -0.91 -24.82 -1.44
C VAL A 192 -1.86 -25.80 -2.11
N LEU A 193 -1.33 -26.88 -2.68
CA LEU A 193 -2.09 -28.00 -3.24
C LEU A 193 -2.08 -29.16 -2.25
N THR A 194 -3.23 -29.81 -2.08
CA THR A 194 -3.32 -31.05 -1.31
C THR A 194 -2.63 -32.19 -2.07
N GLN A 195 -2.30 -33.28 -1.36
CA GLN A 195 -1.67 -34.43 -1.99
C GLN A 195 -2.56 -35.12 -3.04
N ASP A 196 -3.88 -35.12 -2.84
CA ASP A 196 -4.85 -35.62 -3.81
C ASP A 196 -4.89 -34.75 -5.08
N GLU A 197 -4.96 -33.42 -4.91
CA GLU A 197 -4.92 -32.46 -6.02
C GLU A 197 -3.61 -32.63 -6.81
N LEU A 198 -2.48 -32.70 -6.13
CA LEU A 198 -1.17 -32.88 -6.75
C LEU A 198 -1.08 -34.18 -7.55
N SER A 199 -1.62 -35.28 -7.01
CA SER A 199 -1.62 -36.59 -7.66
C SER A 199 -2.47 -36.59 -8.92
N LYS A 200 -3.66 -36.00 -8.88
CA LYS A 200 -4.56 -35.84 -10.04
C LYS A 200 -3.91 -34.99 -11.13
N LEU A 201 -3.30 -33.86 -10.77
CA LEU A 201 -2.62 -32.96 -11.71
C LEU A 201 -1.45 -33.67 -12.42
N LYS A 202 -0.66 -34.47 -11.69
CA LYS A 202 0.46 -35.25 -12.28
C LYS A 202 -0.01 -36.24 -13.35
N ILE A 203 -1.13 -36.93 -13.13
CA ILE A 203 -1.68 -37.91 -14.08
C ILE A 203 -2.06 -37.23 -15.40
N VAL A 204 -2.71 -36.08 -15.33
CA VAL A 204 -3.20 -35.38 -16.53
C VAL A 204 -2.19 -34.42 -17.14
N ALA A 205 -0.99 -34.30 -16.59
CA ALA A 205 -0.03 -33.27 -16.99
C ALA A 205 0.37 -33.31 -18.46
N HIS A 206 0.47 -34.52 -19.04
CA HIS A 206 0.77 -34.70 -20.46
C HIS A 206 -0.26 -34.04 -21.39
N LYS A 207 -1.51 -33.88 -20.94
CA LYS A 207 -2.59 -33.26 -21.73
C LYS A 207 -2.45 -31.74 -21.88
N TYR A 208 -1.53 -31.12 -21.14
CA TYR A 208 -1.29 -29.68 -21.16
C TYR A 208 0.00 -29.28 -21.91
N LYS A 209 0.74 -30.26 -22.44
CA LYS A 209 2.07 -30.07 -23.05
C LYS A 209 2.05 -29.05 -24.20
N ASP A 210 0.94 -28.96 -24.93
CA ASP A 210 0.76 -28.05 -26.07
C ASP A 210 -0.08 -26.80 -25.72
N ILE A 211 -0.52 -26.67 -24.48
CA ILE A 211 -1.37 -25.57 -23.97
C ILE A 211 -0.58 -24.67 -23.00
N ALA A 212 0.59 -25.11 -22.52
CA ALA A 212 1.34 -24.41 -21.48
C ALA A 212 1.81 -23.00 -21.92
N PHE A 213 1.18 -21.97 -21.35
CA PHE A 213 1.47 -20.57 -21.66
C PHE A 213 2.67 -20.05 -20.85
N LYS A 214 3.68 -19.50 -21.54
CA LYS A 214 4.79 -18.75 -20.93
C LYS A 214 4.31 -17.65 -19.96
N CYS A 215 3.12 -17.10 -20.19
CA CYS A 215 2.45 -16.14 -19.32
C CYS A 215 2.18 -16.69 -17.91
N ASN A 216 1.88 -17.98 -17.76
CA ASN A 216 1.54 -18.60 -16.47
C ASN A 216 2.75 -18.65 -15.52
N CYS A 217 3.96 -18.83 -16.07
CA CYS A 217 5.19 -18.77 -15.29
C CYS A 217 5.45 -17.39 -14.70
N LEU A 218 5.24 -16.34 -15.48
CA LEU A 218 5.42 -14.97 -14.98
C LEU A 218 4.38 -14.62 -13.91
N MET A 219 3.12 -15.01 -14.12
CA MET A 219 2.04 -14.81 -13.15
C MET A 219 2.33 -15.54 -11.83
N TYR A 220 2.73 -16.81 -11.88
CA TYR A 220 3.10 -17.56 -10.68
C TYR A 220 4.25 -16.90 -9.93
N LYS A 221 5.35 -16.54 -10.60
CA LYS A 221 6.51 -15.91 -9.93
C LYS A 221 6.10 -14.64 -9.19
N LYS A 222 5.26 -13.79 -9.80
CA LYS A 222 4.72 -12.59 -9.18
C LYS A 222 3.84 -12.90 -7.96
N LEU A 223 2.90 -13.84 -8.10
CA LEU A 223 1.99 -14.25 -7.02
C LEU A 223 2.72 -14.91 -5.85
N ALA A 224 3.65 -15.83 -6.13
CA ALA A 224 4.46 -16.49 -5.12
C ALA A 224 5.31 -15.47 -4.35
N SER A 225 5.96 -14.53 -5.05
CA SER A 225 6.70 -13.43 -4.41
C SER A 225 5.81 -12.56 -3.53
N ALA A 226 4.66 -12.11 -4.05
CA ALA A 226 3.68 -11.33 -3.30
C ALA A 226 3.18 -12.09 -2.07
N TYR A 227 2.96 -13.40 -2.17
CA TYR A 227 2.55 -14.24 -1.05
C TYR A 227 3.62 -14.36 0.05
N LYS A 228 4.91 -14.57 -0.31
CA LYS A 228 6.01 -14.54 0.67
C LYS A 228 6.03 -13.22 1.43
N ILE A 229 5.92 -12.11 0.69
CA ILE A 229 5.90 -10.76 1.25
C ILE A 229 4.68 -10.60 2.17
N LYS A 230 3.49 -11.02 1.73
CA LYS A 230 2.24 -10.95 2.50
C LYS A 230 2.37 -11.66 3.84
N LEU A 231 2.88 -12.90 3.86
CA LEU A 231 3.11 -13.65 5.10
C LEU A 231 4.09 -12.95 6.04
N ALA A 232 5.25 -12.52 5.51
CA ALA A 232 6.28 -11.84 6.30
C ALA A 232 5.78 -10.51 6.87
N LYS A 233 5.06 -9.71 6.07
CA LYS A 233 4.53 -8.41 6.48
C LYS A 233 3.35 -8.53 7.43
N LYS A 234 2.50 -9.57 7.29
CA LYS A 234 1.44 -9.86 8.27
C LYS A 234 2.03 -10.16 9.65
N LYS A 235 3.09 -10.97 9.71
CA LYS A 235 3.81 -11.27 10.96
C LYS A 235 4.45 -10.02 11.57
N LEU A 236 5.12 -9.21 10.73
CA LEU A 236 5.73 -7.95 11.15
C LEU A 236 4.68 -6.97 11.70
N LEU A 237 3.55 -6.82 11.01
CA LEU A 237 2.45 -5.96 11.42
C LEU A 237 1.95 -6.33 12.81
N GLY A 238 1.74 -7.63 13.08
CA GLY A 238 1.33 -8.10 14.41
C GLY A 238 2.34 -7.75 15.51
N SER A 239 3.64 -7.83 15.21
CA SER A 239 4.69 -7.43 16.15
C SER A 239 4.71 -5.91 16.40
N LEU A 240 4.51 -5.12 15.36
CA LEU A 240 4.43 -3.65 15.46
C LEU A 240 3.22 -3.20 16.27
N VAL A 241 2.04 -3.77 16.01
CA VAL A 241 0.80 -3.47 16.74
C VAL A 241 0.95 -3.84 18.22
N LYS A 242 1.53 -5.01 18.53
CA LYS A 242 1.80 -5.42 19.92
C LYS A 242 2.76 -4.46 20.63
N LYS A 243 3.80 -3.99 19.94
CA LYS A 243 4.76 -3.00 20.49
C LYS A 243 4.09 -1.65 20.73
N ALA A 244 3.31 -1.17 19.77
CA ALA A 244 2.57 0.10 19.89
C ALA A 244 1.58 0.06 21.07
N ARG A 245 0.82 -1.03 21.20
CA ARG A 245 -0.14 -1.22 22.31
C ARG A 245 0.55 -1.15 23.68
N LYS A 246 1.70 -1.82 23.83
CA LYS A 246 2.50 -1.75 25.07
C LYS A 246 3.01 -0.33 25.37
N ALA A 247 3.41 0.42 24.34
CA ALA A 247 3.86 1.79 24.51
C ALA A 247 2.72 2.71 24.97
N GLU A 248 1.52 2.55 24.40
CA GLU A 248 0.35 3.34 24.80
C GLU A 248 -0.12 3.03 26.22
N VAL A 249 -0.15 1.76 26.63
CA VAL A 249 -0.46 1.39 28.03
C VAL A 249 0.54 2.03 29.00
N ARG A 250 1.83 2.05 28.67
CA ARG A 250 2.86 2.70 29.50
C ARG A 250 2.68 4.22 29.60
N LYS A 251 2.25 4.88 28.51
CA LYS A 251 1.98 6.33 28.54
C LYS A 251 0.76 6.63 29.40
N LYS A 252 -0.34 5.89 29.23
CA LYS A 252 -1.57 6.04 30.02
C LYS A 252 -1.31 5.77 31.51
N GLY A 253 -0.50 4.76 31.84
CA GLY A 253 -0.11 4.45 33.23
C GLY A 253 0.79 5.50 33.90
N LYS A 254 1.57 6.27 33.13
CA LYS A 254 2.37 7.40 33.66
C LYS A 254 1.54 8.66 33.91
N LEU A 255 0.37 8.79 33.27
CA LEU A 255 -0.54 9.94 33.42
C LEU A 255 -1.56 9.76 34.57
N HIS A 256 -1.64 8.57 35.17
CA HIS A 256 -2.57 8.24 36.27
C HIS A 256 -1.86 7.90 37.60
N GLY A 257 -0.56 8.17 37.71
CA GLY A 257 0.19 8.06 38.98
C GLY A 257 0.19 9.38 39.76
N ASP A 258 -0.18 9.30 41.04
CA ASP A 258 -0.35 10.40 42.01
C ASP A 258 0.74 11.50 42.01
N PRO A 259 0.38 12.77 42.28
CA PRO A 259 1.32 13.87 42.43
C PRO A 259 1.87 13.93 43.86
N GLN A 260 2.73 12.99 44.27
CA GLN A 260 3.61 13.20 45.44
C GLN A 260 4.70 12.12 45.54
N SER A 261 5.89 12.47 45.06
CA SER A 261 7.16 11.91 45.51
C SER A 261 8.28 12.71 44.84
N GLN A 262 8.68 13.80 45.49
CA GLN A 262 9.99 14.41 45.27
C GLN A 262 11.06 13.39 45.66
N ILE A 263 12.01 13.13 44.76
CA ILE A 263 13.44 12.81 45.04
C ILE A 263 14.21 13.00 43.72
N PRO A 264 15.49 13.44 43.77
CA PRO A 264 16.06 14.43 42.84
C PRO A 264 16.45 13.92 41.45
N GLN A 265 16.52 14.88 40.52
CA GLN A 265 17.22 14.72 39.24
C GLN A 265 18.69 14.36 39.49
N GLU A 266 19.09 13.14 39.17
CA GLU A 266 20.47 12.85 38.75
C GLU A 266 20.51 11.58 37.86
N HIS A 267 21.10 11.76 36.67
CA HIS A 267 21.70 10.72 35.84
C HIS A 267 20.79 9.63 35.19
N VAL A 268 20.09 9.98 34.10
CA VAL A 268 19.83 9.01 33.00
C VAL A 268 19.98 9.71 31.65
N GLN A 269 21.22 10.01 31.27
CA GLN A 269 21.57 10.41 29.91
C GLN A 269 22.51 9.39 29.22
N GLY A 270 22.64 8.17 29.78
CA GLY A 270 23.62 7.18 29.35
C GLY A 270 23.09 5.91 28.66
N GLU A 271 21.78 5.68 28.54
CA GLU A 271 21.26 4.36 28.11
C GLU A 271 20.37 4.35 26.87
N LEU A 272 20.28 5.45 26.13
CA LEU A 272 19.57 5.50 24.83
C LEU A 272 20.48 5.49 23.60
N GLN A 273 21.79 5.29 23.79
CA GLN A 273 22.78 5.33 22.71
C GLN A 273 23.57 4.03 22.48
N ARG A 274 23.35 2.95 23.24
CA ARG A 274 24.18 1.73 23.09
C ARG A 274 23.56 0.57 22.28
N ASP A 275 22.27 0.60 21.95
CA ASP A 275 21.65 -0.49 21.16
C ASP A 275 21.50 -0.16 19.65
N SER A 276 22.07 0.95 19.19
CA SER A 276 22.07 1.33 17.76
C SER A 276 23.26 0.77 16.96
N GLU A 277 24.24 0.14 17.60
CA GLU A 277 25.41 -0.41 16.91
C GLU A 277 25.45 -1.93 17.04
N GLN A 278 24.84 -2.62 16.07
CA GLN A 278 25.31 -3.87 15.45
C GLN A 278 24.16 -4.54 14.68
N LEU A 279 23.87 -4.04 13.48
CA LEU A 279 23.47 -4.87 12.33
C LEU A 279 23.67 -4.02 11.05
N PRO A 280 24.24 -4.55 9.96
CA PRO A 280 24.67 -3.73 8.83
C PRO A 280 23.45 -3.11 8.11
N GLN A 281 23.21 -1.82 8.35
CA GLN A 281 22.03 -1.10 7.81
C GLN A 281 22.17 -0.67 6.35
N GLU A 282 23.38 -0.64 5.79
CA GLU A 282 23.59 -0.23 4.40
C GLU A 282 23.16 -1.33 3.41
N HIS A 283 23.59 -2.57 3.61
CA HIS A 283 23.34 -3.67 2.66
C HIS A 283 21.85 -4.10 2.55
N VAL A 284 21.03 -3.81 3.57
CA VAL A 284 19.59 -4.15 3.59
C VAL A 284 18.72 -3.03 3.01
N LYS A 285 19.13 -1.77 3.16
CA LYS A 285 18.43 -0.62 2.53
C LYS A 285 18.58 -0.68 1.02
N ASP A 286 19.79 -0.96 0.53
CA ASP A 286 20.07 -1.00 -0.90
C ASP A 286 19.32 -2.13 -1.61
N LYS A 287 19.29 -3.34 -1.04
CA LYS A 287 18.51 -4.45 -1.61
C LYS A 287 17.00 -4.22 -1.58
N LEU A 288 16.48 -3.55 -0.54
CA LEU A 288 15.05 -3.24 -0.44
C LEU A 288 14.64 -2.13 -1.43
N GLN A 289 15.52 -1.15 -1.64
CA GLN A 289 15.32 -0.03 -2.55
C GLN A 289 15.48 -0.48 -4.02
N GLU A 290 16.41 -1.39 -4.30
CA GLU A 290 16.58 -2.03 -5.61
C GLU A 290 15.39 -2.95 -5.96
N THR A 291 14.91 -3.74 -5.00
CA THR A 291 13.71 -4.59 -5.19
C THR A 291 12.45 -3.74 -5.41
N ARG A 292 12.33 -2.60 -4.70
CA ARG A 292 11.25 -1.62 -4.89
C ARG A 292 11.34 -0.92 -6.25
N SER A 293 12.53 -0.50 -6.68
CA SER A 293 12.74 0.13 -7.99
C SER A 293 12.43 -0.82 -9.14
N LYS A 294 12.85 -2.10 -9.03
CA LYS A 294 12.52 -3.15 -10.00
C LYS A 294 11.01 -3.44 -10.07
N PHE A 295 10.32 -3.44 -8.93
CA PHE A 295 8.86 -3.61 -8.87
C PHE A 295 8.12 -2.44 -9.54
N LEU A 296 8.52 -1.19 -9.24
CA LEU A 296 7.92 0.01 -9.82
C LEU A 296 8.20 0.15 -11.33
N LYS A 297 9.43 -0.15 -11.78
CA LYS A 297 9.76 -0.21 -13.22
C LYS A 297 8.97 -1.29 -13.94
N SER A 298 8.75 -2.46 -13.32
CA SER A 298 7.96 -3.54 -13.91
C SER A 298 6.48 -3.19 -14.01
N MET A 299 5.94 -2.38 -13.09
CA MET A 299 4.58 -1.86 -13.17
C MET A 299 4.43 -0.77 -14.23
N SER A 300 5.39 0.16 -14.31
CA SER A 300 5.38 1.23 -15.31
C SER A 300 5.43 0.69 -16.75
N LEU A 301 6.24 -0.34 -17.01
CA LEU A 301 6.36 -0.95 -18.35
C LEU A 301 5.10 -1.71 -18.78
N LEU A 302 4.30 -2.21 -17.83
CA LEU A 302 3.04 -2.92 -18.13
C LEU A 302 1.90 -1.96 -18.47
N ILE A 303 1.92 -0.74 -17.90
CA ILE A 303 0.93 0.31 -18.19
C ILE A 303 1.21 0.96 -19.55
N SER A 304 2.46 1.03 -19.99
CA SER A 304 2.82 1.56 -21.32
C SER A 304 2.65 0.56 -22.48
N ALA A 305 2.26 -0.69 -22.19
CA ALA A 305 2.10 -1.76 -23.18
C ALA A 305 0.62 -2.18 -23.41
N LEU A 306 -0.33 -1.43 -22.84
CA LEU A 306 -1.77 -1.51 -23.08
C LEU A 306 -2.24 -0.21 -23.75
#